data_AF-A0A3M1WRT6-F1
#
_entry.id   AF-A0A3M1WRT6-F1
#
_cell.length_a   1.000
_cell.length_b   1.000
_cell.length_c   1.000
_cell.angle_alpha   90.00
_cell.angle_beta   90.00
_cell.angle_gamma   90.00
#
_symmetry.space_group_name_H-M   'P 1'
#
loop_
_entity.id
_entity.type
_entity.pdbx_description
1 polymer ?
#
loop_
_entity_poly.entity_id
_entity_poly.type
_entity_poly.pdbx_seq_one_letter_code
_entity_poly.pdbx_strand_id
1 'polypeptide(L)'
;GTAHLLQAAWQHYQPDQPLEAWLRDTRSLVIHAGGQSRRLPAYAPAGKILMPIPVFRWARGQRLQQNLLDLQLPLLEQVMEAAPAGYRSLIASGDVLVRATGELPELPEVDVLCMGIWMKPEQVSHHGVYFMHRRQPDTLAFTLQKPGIEQLRTLARDYLFMIDVGIWLLSEKALSVLLRASGWDESQQAFAGGTASYYDLYTDLGQRLGTHPIIEDPEVNALTAAVVPLPQGEFYHFGRSRELVDSSLALQNRTQDQREIYHRYIKPSPDIFVLNSHTALTWQPEHRQIWIENSHISANCRLRQRHVLTGLPDNDWALDVPAGTCLDLVPMEEDRWCIRPYGY
;
A
#
# COMPACT_ATOMS: atom_id res chain seq x y z
N GLY A 1 -4.08 12.68 -7.44
CA GLY A 1 -4.46 12.12 -6.13
C GLY A 1 -4.12 13.07 -5.01
N THR A 2 -2.85 13.15 -4.63
CA THR A 2 -2.38 13.98 -3.49
C THR A 2 -2.79 15.44 -3.61
N ALA A 3 -2.51 16.08 -4.76
CA ALA A 3 -2.86 17.48 -5.01
C ALA A 3 -4.35 17.79 -4.77
N HIS A 4 -5.23 16.90 -5.25
CA HIS A 4 -6.67 17.02 -5.04
C HIS A 4 -7.07 16.86 -3.57
N LEU A 5 -6.49 15.89 -2.84
CA LEU A 5 -6.77 15.68 -1.42
C LEU A 5 -6.32 16.87 -0.56
N LEU A 6 -5.14 17.43 -0.86
CA LEU A 6 -4.63 18.61 -0.17
C LEU A 6 -5.53 19.83 -0.41
N GLN A 7 -5.95 20.06 -1.65
CA GLN A 7 -6.90 21.14 -1.97
C GLN A 7 -8.24 20.95 -1.24
N ALA A 8 -8.81 19.75 -1.27
CA ALA A 8 -10.08 19.46 -0.61
C ALA A 8 -9.99 19.65 0.91
N ALA A 9 -8.88 19.22 1.52
CA ALA A 9 -8.62 19.43 2.95
C ALA A 9 -8.47 20.92 3.28
N TRP A 10 -7.70 21.67 2.49
CA TRP A 10 -7.55 23.11 2.63
C TRP A 10 -8.91 23.85 2.58
N GLN A 11 -9.72 23.56 1.55
CA GLN A 11 -11.05 24.14 1.38
C GLN A 11 -12.00 23.82 2.53
N HIS A 12 -11.85 22.64 3.15
CA HIS A 12 -12.70 22.21 4.26
C HIS A 12 -12.29 22.85 5.59
N TYR A 13 -10.99 22.92 5.88
CA TYR A 13 -10.51 23.32 7.21
C TYR A 13 -10.13 24.80 7.32
N GLN A 14 -9.48 25.38 6.29
CA GLN A 14 -8.95 26.75 6.36
C GLN A 14 -9.00 27.44 4.98
N PRO A 15 -10.20 27.68 4.40
CA PRO A 15 -10.35 28.29 3.07
C PRO A 15 -9.95 29.77 3.02
N ASP A 16 -9.90 30.47 4.15
CA ASP A 16 -9.67 31.92 4.21
C ASP A 16 -8.19 32.32 4.07
N GLN A 17 -7.26 31.36 4.12
CA GLN A 17 -5.84 31.59 3.93
C GLN A 17 -5.36 30.99 2.60
N PRO A 18 -4.30 31.54 1.97
CA PRO A 18 -3.71 30.93 0.77
C PRO A 18 -3.27 29.50 1.01
N LEU A 19 -3.40 28.64 -0.02
CA LEU A 19 -3.04 27.22 0.07
C LEU A 19 -1.57 27.05 0.49
N GLU A 20 -0.67 27.89 -0.02
CA GLU A 20 0.76 27.82 0.26
C GLU A 20 1.06 28.09 1.75
N ALA A 21 0.34 29.04 2.35
CA ALA A 21 0.44 29.31 3.79
C ALA A 21 -0.11 28.13 4.60
N TRP A 22 -1.25 27.56 4.18
CA TRP A 22 -1.82 26.37 4.83
C TRP A 22 -0.86 25.18 4.82
N LEU A 23 -0.22 24.90 3.68
CA LEU A 23 0.74 23.80 3.53
C LEU A 23 1.99 24.00 4.38
N ARG A 24 2.40 25.26 4.62
CA ARG A 24 3.50 25.58 5.51
C ARG A 24 3.12 25.34 6.97
N ASP A 25 1.89 25.66 7.36
CA ASP A 25 1.47 25.61 8.76
C ASP A 25 0.92 24.23 9.16
N THR A 26 0.58 23.38 8.18
CA THR A 26 -0.04 22.08 8.39
C THR A 26 0.93 20.93 8.10
N ARG A 27 0.89 19.90 8.94
CA ARG A 27 1.47 18.59 8.65
C ARG A 27 0.36 17.62 8.27
N SER A 28 0.56 16.86 7.19
CA SER A 28 -0.44 15.93 6.69
C SER A 28 0.12 14.53 6.42
N LEU A 29 -0.75 13.53 6.56
CA LEU A 29 -0.48 12.16 6.19
C LEU A 29 -1.53 11.79 5.12
N VAL A 30 -1.06 11.54 3.90
CA VAL A 30 -1.90 11.27 2.72
C VAL A 30 -1.74 9.81 2.32
N ILE A 31 -2.78 9.00 2.52
CA ILE A 31 -2.76 7.58 2.17
C ILE A 31 -3.60 7.35 0.90
N HIS A 32 -2.96 6.81 -0.14
CA HIS A 32 -3.64 6.43 -1.37
C HIS A 32 -4.24 5.02 -1.24
N ALA A 33 -5.44 4.96 -0.68
CA ALA A 33 -6.20 3.73 -0.46
C ALA A 33 -7.00 3.23 -1.69
N GLY A 34 -6.99 4.04 -2.77
CA GLY A 34 -7.77 3.81 -3.97
C GLY A 34 -6.93 4.02 -5.23
N GLY A 35 -7.18 3.21 -6.24
CA GLY A 35 -6.66 3.38 -7.58
C GLY A 35 -7.60 2.72 -8.58
N GLN A 36 -7.38 2.91 -9.88
CA GLN A 36 -8.16 2.25 -10.94
C GLN A 36 -7.96 0.71 -10.99
N SER A 37 -7.25 0.14 -10.02
CA SER A 37 -6.88 -1.26 -9.97
C SER A 37 -8.11 -2.14 -9.72
N ARG A 38 -8.64 -2.72 -10.79
CA ARG A 38 -9.71 -3.74 -10.78
C ARG A 38 -9.23 -5.12 -10.30
N ARG A 39 -8.06 -5.20 -9.66
CA ARG A 39 -7.35 -6.46 -9.36
C ARG A 39 -7.71 -7.07 -8.01
N LEU A 40 -8.44 -6.34 -7.17
CA LEU A 40 -9.07 -6.86 -5.97
C LEU A 40 -10.43 -6.16 -5.76
N PRO A 41 -11.46 -6.51 -6.56
CA PRO A 41 -12.75 -5.82 -6.58
C PRO A 41 -13.49 -5.78 -5.25
N ALA A 42 -13.30 -6.79 -4.38
CA ALA A 42 -13.96 -6.87 -3.07
C ALA A 42 -13.81 -5.58 -2.26
N TYR A 43 -12.59 -5.01 -2.21
CA TYR A 43 -12.31 -3.79 -1.44
C TYR A 43 -12.30 -2.52 -2.30
N ALA A 44 -12.77 -2.57 -3.55
CA ALA A 44 -12.87 -1.37 -4.37
C ALA A 44 -13.84 -0.29 -3.80
N PRO A 45 -15.00 -0.64 -3.20
CA PRO A 45 -15.91 0.37 -2.66
C PRO A 45 -15.42 1.02 -1.35
N ALA A 46 -14.90 0.22 -0.41
CA ALA A 46 -14.44 0.71 0.89
C ALA A 46 -13.00 1.23 0.87
N GLY A 47 -12.20 0.87 -0.14
CA GLY A 47 -10.76 1.09 -0.18
C GLY A 47 -10.00 -0.06 0.45
N LYS A 48 -8.87 -0.44 -0.17
CA LYS A 48 -8.05 -1.58 0.27
C LYS A 48 -7.48 -1.38 1.67
N ILE A 49 -7.24 -0.13 2.07
CA ILE A 49 -6.70 0.22 3.37
C ILE A 49 -7.61 -0.20 4.53
N LEU A 50 -8.91 -0.36 4.28
CA LEU A 50 -9.90 -0.77 5.28
C LEU A 50 -10.17 -2.28 5.28
N MET A 51 -9.41 -3.06 4.50
CA MET A 51 -9.57 -4.52 4.51
C MET A 51 -9.26 -5.09 5.91
N PRO A 52 -10.07 -6.01 6.42
CA PRO A 52 -9.81 -6.63 7.71
C PRO A 52 -8.59 -7.54 7.62
N ILE A 53 -7.71 -7.48 8.62
CA ILE A 53 -6.50 -8.31 8.69
C ILE A 53 -6.61 -9.26 9.89
N PRO A 54 -6.47 -10.59 9.68
CA PRO A 54 -6.52 -11.55 10.77
C PRO A 54 -5.50 -11.21 11.85
N VAL A 55 -5.89 -11.38 13.12
CA VAL A 55 -4.95 -11.25 14.24
C VAL A 55 -3.74 -12.16 14.03
N PHE A 56 -2.55 -11.58 14.15
CA PHE A 56 -1.30 -12.30 14.05
C PHE A 56 -1.19 -13.30 15.19
N ARG A 57 -0.89 -14.55 14.85
CA ARG A 57 -0.58 -15.54 15.89
C ARG A 57 0.58 -15.05 16.73
N TRP A 58 0.51 -15.35 18.03
CA TRP A 58 1.61 -15.11 18.98
C TRP A 58 1.99 -13.64 19.20
N ALA A 59 1.20 -12.68 18.70
CA ALA A 59 1.38 -11.27 18.96
C ALA A 59 0.31 -10.74 19.93
N ARG A 60 0.73 -9.94 20.92
CA ARG A 60 -0.15 -9.36 21.95
C ARG A 60 -0.65 -7.97 21.54
N GLY A 61 -1.72 -7.51 22.18
CA GLY A 61 -2.24 -6.14 22.02
C GLY A 61 -3.08 -5.89 20.75
N GLN A 62 -3.46 -6.94 20.03
CA GLN A 62 -4.23 -6.82 18.79
C GLN A 62 -5.73 -6.70 19.03
N ARG A 63 -6.42 -6.09 18.07
CA ARG A 63 -7.88 -5.96 18.04
C ARG A 63 -8.45 -6.96 17.05
N LEU A 64 -9.57 -7.61 17.39
CA LEU A 64 -10.25 -8.55 16.49
C LEU A 64 -10.77 -7.88 15.21
N GLN A 65 -11.07 -6.59 15.28
CA GLN A 65 -11.61 -5.79 14.19
C GLN A 65 -10.55 -4.93 13.49
N GLN A 66 -9.26 -5.31 13.59
CA GLN A 66 -8.19 -4.55 12.97
C GLN A 66 -8.24 -4.64 11.44
N ASN A 67 -7.90 -3.55 10.78
CA ASN A 67 -7.74 -3.46 9.33
C ASN A 67 -6.30 -3.08 8.94
N LEU A 68 -6.04 -2.99 7.63
CA LEU A 68 -4.72 -2.65 7.12
C LEU A 68 -4.25 -1.25 7.58
N LEU A 69 -5.16 -0.26 7.69
CA LEU A 69 -4.85 1.08 8.22
C LEU A 69 -4.35 1.01 9.65
N ASP A 70 -5.06 0.28 10.53
CA ASP A 70 -4.71 0.16 11.95
C ASP A 70 -3.28 -0.38 12.13
N LEU A 71 -2.84 -1.24 11.21
CA LEU A 71 -1.52 -1.85 11.23
C LEU A 71 -0.44 -0.96 10.61
N GLN A 72 -0.79 -0.16 9.61
CA GLN A 72 0.14 0.70 8.89
C GLN A 72 0.39 2.03 9.59
N LEU A 73 -0.66 2.61 10.19
CA LEU A 73 -0.65 3.96 10.77
C LEU A 73 0.48 4.18 11.80
N PRO A 74 0.76 3.26 12.75
CA PRO A 74 1.82 3.48 13.74
C PRO A 74 3.21 3.74 13.12
N LEU A 75 3.56 3.03 12.04
CA LEU A 75 4.83 3.27 11.35
C LEU A 75 4.85 4.64 10.68
N LEU A 76 3.75 5.03 10.05
CA LEU A 76 3.67 6.32 9.34
C LEU A 76 3.74 7.50 10.32
N GLU A 77 3.06 7.40 11.46
CA GLU A 77 3.14 8.37 12.55
C GLU A 77 4.57 8.45 13.10
N GLN A 78 5.20 7.31 13.40
CA GLN A 78 6.59 7.25 13.87
C GLN A 78 7.57 7.91 12.90
N VAL A 79 7.42 7.66 11.58
CA VAL A 79 8.24 8.30 10.54
C VAL A 79 8.01 9.80 10.49
N MET A 80 6.75 10.25 10.57
CA MET A 80 6.40 11.67 10.53
C MET A 80 6.85 12.45 11.77
N GLU A 81 6.86 11.79 12.94
CA GLU A 81 7.39 12.35 14.20
C GLU A 81 8.91 12.45 14.18
N ALA A 82 9.59 11.44 13.62
CA ALA A 82 11.05 11.44 13.48
C ALA A 82 11.56 12.41 12.40
N ALA A 83 10.68 12.88 11.51
CA ALA A 83 11.05 13.74 10.40
C ALA A 83 11.39 15.19 10.83
N PRO A 84 12.44 15.79 10.23
CA PRO A 84 12.75 17.21 10.36
C PRO A 84 11.54 18.13 10.14
N ALA A 85 11.60 19.32 10.74
CA ALA A 85 10.47 20.23 10.73
C ALA A 85 10.08 20.79 9.34
N GLY A 86 11.00 20.73 8.38
CA GLY A 86 10.75 21.12 6.99
C GLY A 86 9.76 20.22 6.24
N TYR A 87 9.52 18.98 6.71
CA TYR A 87 8.56 18.07 6.07
C TYR A 87 7.12 18.44 6.41
N ARG A 88 6.29 18.57 5.37
CA ARG A 88 4.89 18.99 5.48
C ARG A 88 3.92 17.85 5.20
N SER A 89 4.28 16.93 4.32
CA SER A 89 3.39 15.83 3.98
C SER A 89 4.13 14.51 3.88
N LEU A 90 3.58 13.48 4.50
CA LEU A 90 3.93 12.09 4.25
C LEU A 90 2.88 11.49 3.29
N ILE A 91 3.32 10.91 2.18
CA ILE A 91 2.48 10.19 1.23
C ILE A 91 2.76 8.70 1.38
N ALA A 92 1.70 7.90 1.55
CA ALA A 92 1.77 6.45 1.70
C ALA A 92 0.89 5.70 0.69
N SER A 93 1.31 4.52 0.24
CA SER A 93 0.42 3.58 -0.48
C SER A 93 -0.52 2.89 0.50
N GLY A 94 -1.80 2.79 0.13
CA GLY A 94 -2.84 2.17 0.96
C GLY A 94 -3.15 0.71 0.61
N ASP A 95 -2.33 0.06 -0.20
CA ASP A 95 -2.49 -1.37 -0.55
C ASP A 95 -1.27 -2.24 -0.22
N VAL A 96 -0.44 -1.74 0.68
CA VAL A 96 0.73 -2.43 1.22
C VAL A 96 0.73 -2.35 2.73
N LEU A 97 1.38 -3.32 3.38
CA LEU A 97 1.80 -3.22 4.78
C LEU A 97 3.32 -3.17 4.81
N VAL A 98 3.85 -2.06 5.29
CA VAL A 98 5.28 -1.86 5.54
C VAL A 98 5.50 -1.94 7.04
N ARG A 99 6.52 -2.69 7.46
CA ARG A 99 6.88 -2.81 8.88
C ARG A 99 8.37 -2.62 9.06
N ALA A 100 8.75 -1.99 10.17
CA ALA A 100 10.13 -1.86 10.59
C ALA A 100 10.21 -2.26 12.07
N THR A 101 11.21 -3.06 12.43
CA THR A 101 11.39 -3.56 13.81
C THR A 101 12.59 -2.95 14.53
N GLY A 102 13.39 -2.13 13.84
CA GLY A 102 14.48 -1.37 14.44
C GLY A 102 14.14 0.11 14.62
N GLU A 103 15.02 0.82 15.34
CA GLU A 103 14.95 2.27 15.47
C GLU A 103 15.17 2.94 14.11
N LEU A 104 14.31 3.90 13.77
CA LEU A 104 14.47 4.68 12.54
C LEU A 104 15.81 5.42 12.58
N PRO A 105 16.57 5.41 11.47
CA PRO A 105 17.77 6.21 11.38
C PRO A 105 17.41 7.71 11.37
N GLU A 106 18.41 8.56 11.58
CA GLU A 106 18.25 10.00 11.40
C GLU A 106 17.80 10.30 9.96
N LEU A 107 16.71 11.06 9.84
CA LEU A 107 16.12 11.41 8.54
C LEU A 107 16.76 12.72 8.04
N PRO A 108 17.39 12.74 6.86
CA PRO A 108 18.04 13.94 6.34
C PRO A 108 17.00 15.00 5.97
N GLU A 109 17.39 16.27 6.04
CA GLU A 109 16.54 17.38 5.60
C GLU A 109 16.78 17.64 4.09
N VAL A 110 15.92 17.03 3.27
CA VAL A 110 15.90 17.20 1.80
C VAL A 110 14.48 17.50 1.31
N ASP A 111 14.35 17.96 0.07
CA ASP A 111 13.03 18.33 -0.47
C ASP A 111 12.09 17.12 -0.60
N VAL A 112 12.62 15.96 -1.01
CA VAL A 112 11.90 14.69 -1.14
C VAL A 112 12.70 13.55 -0.49
N LEU A 113 12.12 12.94 0.54
CA LEU A 113 12.73 11.78 1.21
C LEU A 113 11.90 10.53 0.96
N CYS A 114 12.52 9.51 0.38
CA CYS A 114 11.86 8.24 0.12
C CYS A 114 12.31 7.19 1.14
N MET A 115 11.38 6.36 1.61
CA MET A 115 11.73 5.18 2.41
C MET A 115 11.93 3.98 1.49
N GLY A 116 12.98 3.20 1.76
CA GLY A 116 13.32 2.03 0.96
C GLY A 116 13.54 0.77 1.79
N ILE A 117 13.47 -0.39 1.15
CA ILE A 117 13.90 -1.67 1.75
C ILE A 117 14.94 -2.33 0.85
N TRP A 118 16.02 -2.82 1.47
CA TRP A 118 17.02 -3.65 0.79
C TRP A 118 16.42 -5.00 0.42
N MET A 119 16.49 -5.38 -0.85
CA MET A 119 16.04 -6.70 -1.32
C MET A 119 17.02 -7.31 -2.32
N LYS A 120 16.95 -8.63 -2.47
CA LYS A 120 17.75 -9.35 -3.48
C LYS A 120 17.18 -9.09 -4.88
N PRO A 121 18.01 -9.03 -5.95
CA PRO A 121 17.56 -8.74 -7.31
C PRO A 121 16.37 -9.58 -7.79
N GLU A 122 16.29 -10.85 -7.37
CA GLU A 122 15.24 -11.79 -7.77
C GLU A 122 13.85 -11.38 -7.25
N GLN A 123 13.78 -10.57 -6.20
CA GLN A 123 12.55 -10.14 -5.54
C GLN A 123 12.08 -8.75 -6.01
N VAL A 124 12.85 -8.08 -6.89
CA VAL A 124 12.70 -6.65 -7.18
C VAL A 124 11.91 -6.37 -8.46
N SER A 125 11.80 -7.33 -9.37
CA SER A 125 11.25 -7.18 -10.74
C SER A 125 9.80 -6.69 -10.82
N HIS A 126 9.08 -6.64 -9.69
CA HIS A 126 7.68 -6.20 -9.61
C HIS A 126 7.49 -4.84 -8.93
N HIS A 127 8.56 -4.20 -8.48
CA HIS A 127 8.53 -2.97 -7.68
C HIS A 127 9.18 -1.78 -8.41
N GLY A 128 8.87 -0.57 -7.93
CA GLY A 128 9.69 0.60 -8.19
C GLY A 128 11.02 0.46 -7.43
N VAL A 129 12.10 0.97 -8.01
CA VAL A 129 13.45 0.78 -7.49
C VAL A 129 14.19 2.10 -7.49
N TYR A 130 14.74 2.46 -6.34
CA TYR A 130 15.64 3.59 -6.18
C TYR A 130 17.07 3.15 -6.44
N PHE A 131 17.86 4.01 -7.09
CA PHE A 131 19.28 3.83 -7.28
C PHE A 131 20.04 4.97 -6.62
N MET A 132 21.06 4.64 -5.84
CA MET A 132 21.99 5.59 -5.23
C MET A 132 23.39 5.23 -5.67
N HIS A 133 24.19 6.22 -6.06
CA HIS A 133 25.54 5.95 -6.52
C HIS A 133 26.40 5.46 -5.35
N ARG A 134 27.24 4.44 -5.53
CA ARG A 134 28.06 3.88 -4.43
C ARG A 134 28.99 4.89 -3.75
N ARG A 135 29.39 5.95 -4.46
CA ARG A 135 30.20 7.05 -3.91
C ARG A 135 29.39 8.11 -3.16
N GLN A 136 28.08 8.12 -3.32
CA GLN A 136 27.13 9.05 -2.69
C GLN A 136 25.86 8.27 -2.33
N PRO A 137 25.94 7.36 -1.33
CA PRO A 137 24.84 6.43 -1.03
C PRO A 137 23.61 7.13 -0.43
N ASP A 138 23.78 8.34 0.10
CA ASP A 138 22.73 9.08 0.80
C ASP A 138 21.87 9.94 -0.14
N THR A 139 22.21 10.03 -1.42
CA THR A 139 21.49 10.82 -2.42
C THR A 139 20.83 9.94 -3.47
N LEU A 140 19.60 10.30 -3.86
CA LEU A 140 18.91 9.61 -4.94
C LEU A 140 19.58 9.96 -6.29
N ALA A 141 20.01 8.95 -7.04
CA ALA A 141 20.49 9.14 -8.40
C ALA A 141 19.31 9.16 -9.38
N PHE A 142 18.51 8.10 -9.41
CA PHE A 142 17.32 7.98 -10.24
C PHE A 142 16.44 6.82 -9.77
N THR A 143 15.27 6.69 -10.38
CA THR A 143 14.33 5.60 -10.11
C THR A 143 14.03 4.80 -11.38
N LEU A 144 13.78 3.49 -11.26
CA LEU A 144 13.26 2.67 -12.35
C LEU A 144 12.00 1.95 -11.92
N GLN A 145 11.02 1.88 -12.83
CA GLN A 145 9.79 1.14 -12.60
C GLN A 145 9.90 -0.26 -13.17
N LYS A 146 9.88 -1.27 -12.29
CA LYS A 146 9.93 -2.71 -12.63
C LYS A 146 11.10 -3.07 -13.56
N PRO A 147 12.35 -2.73 -13.18
CA PRO A 147 13.52 -3.06 -13.99
C PRO A 147 13.70 -4.58 -14.11
N GLY A 148 14.23 -5.03 -15.24
CA GLY A 148 14.58 -6.44 -15.45
C GLY A 148 15.81 -6.87 -14.63
N ILE A 149 15.96 -8.18 -14.40
CA ILE A 149 17.06 -8.74 -13.60
C ILE A 149 18.44 -8.40 -14.20
N GLU A 150 18.60 -8.47 -15.53
CA GLU A 150 19.87 -8.15 -16.19
C GLU A 150 20.23 -6.66 -16.08
N GLN A 151 19.23 -5.79 -16.14
CA GLN A 151 19.41 -4.36 -15.92
C GLN A 151 19.86 -4.08 -14.48
N LEU A 152 19.23 -4.72 -13.50
CA LEU A 152 19.63 -4.63 -12.09
C LEU A 152 21.06 -5.11 -11.88
N ARG A 153 21.45 -6.25 -12.44
CA ARG A 153 22.82 -6.79 -12.34
C ARG A 153 23.87 -5.85 -12.92
N THR A 154 23.55 -5.20 -14.03
CA THR A 154 24.44 -4.22 -14.67
C THR A 154 24.62 -2.99 -13.79
N LEU A 155 23.50 -2.41 -13.31
CA LEU A 155 23.50 -1.21 -12.48
C LEU A 155 24.11 -1.44 -11.09
N ALA A 156 23.99 -2.65 -10.53
CA ALA A 156 24.52 -3.00 -9.21
C ALA A 156 26.04 -2.83 -9.08
N ARG A 157 26.77 -2.72 -10.19
CA ARG A 157 28.22 -2.43 -10.22
C ARG A 157 28.52 -1.05 -9.62
N ASP A 158 27.76 -0.04 -10.05
CA ASP A 158 28.03 1.37 -9.72
C ASP A 158 27.02 1.92 -8.71
N TYR A 159 25.85 1.29 -8.59
CA TYR A 159 24.74 1.75 -7.78
C TYR A 159 24.37 0.73 -6.69
N LEU A 160 23.96 1.27 -5.54
CA LEU A 160 23.13 0.59 -4.57
C LEU A 160 21.66 0.72 -5.00
N PHE A 161 20.82 -0.24 -4.65
CA PHE A 161 19.39 -0.14 -4.95
C PHE A 161 18.51 -0.64 -3.79
N MET A 162 17.37 0.02 -3.65
CA MET A 162 16.31 -0.32 -2.69
C MET A 162 14.97 -0.35 -3.41
N ILE A 163 14.04 -1.16 -2.93
CA ILE A 163 12.67 -1.06 -3.42
C ILE A 163 11.97 0.16 -2.83
N ASP A 164 11.13 0.78 -3.66
CA ASP A 164 10.14 1.76 -3.23
C ASP A 164 9.02 1.04 -2.47
N VAL A 165 8.85 1.41 -1.19
CA VAL A 165 7.77 0.89 -0.34
C VAL A 165 6.50 1.75 -0.38
N GLY A 166 6.52 2.81 -1.17
CA GLY A 166 5.42 3.76 -1.31
C GLY A 166 5.27 4.68 -0.10
N ILE A 167 6.36 5.04 0.61
CA ILE A 167 6.36 6.03 1.69
C ILE A 167 7.33 7.16 1.35
N TRP A 168 6.80 8.36 1.15
CA TRP A 168 7.53 9.54 0.67
C TRP A 168 7.22 10.74 1.58
N LEU A 169 8.24 11.45 2.05
CA LEU A 169 8.08 12.71 2.77
C LEU A 169 8.43 13.87 1.85
N LEU A 170 7.57 14.87 1.82
CA LEU A 170 7.70 16.05 0.97
C LEU A 170 7.80 17.31 1.83
N SER A 171 8.81 18.11 1.52
CA SER A 171 8.93 19.49 1.99
C SER A 171 7.84 20.39 1.40
N GLU A 172 7.75 21.61 1.92
CA GLU A 172 6.92 22.67 1.31
C GLU A 172 7.26 22.87 -0.17
N LYS A 173 8.56 22.98 -0.50
CA LYS A 173 9.02 23.19 -1.87
C LYS A 173 8.60 22.06 -2.81
N ALA A 174 8.76 20.81 -2.37
CA ALA A 174 8.34 19.65 -3.16
C ALA A 174 6.82 19.59 -3.38
N LEU A 175 6.03 20.00 -2.37
CA LEU A 175 4.58 20.10 -2.52
C LEU A 175 4.16 21.16 -3.52
N SER A 176 4.78 22.33 -3.51
CA SER A 176 4.50 23.37 -4.50
C SER A 176 4.80 22.91 -5.93
N VAL A 177 5.93 22.22 -6.14
CA VAL A 177 6.26 21.62 -7.45
C VAL A 177 5.21 20.58 -7.86
N LEU A 178 4.81 19.69 -6.94
CA LEU A 178 3.78 18.69 -7.20
C LEU A 178 2.42 19.32 -7.58
N LEU A 179 2.04 20.41 -6.91
CA LEU A 179 0.79 21.13 -7.18
C LEU A 179 0.81 21.79 -8.55
N ARG A 180 1.89 22.51 -8.90
CA ARG A 180 2.04 23.14 -10.23
C ARG A 180 2.10 22.11 -11.33
N ALA A 181 2.82 21.00 -11.14
CA ALA A 181 2.83 19.87 -12.07
C ALA A 181 1.44 19.23 -12.23
N SER A 182 0.58 19.35 -11.21
CA SER A 182 -0.84 18.93 -11.26
C SER A 182 -1.78 20.03 -11.79
N GLY A 183 -1.26 21.14 -12.32
CA GLY A 183 -2.04 22.22 -12.94
C GLY A 183 -2.57 23.28 -11.96
N TRP A 184 -1.95 23.45 -10.79
CA TRP A 184 -2.29 24.52 -9.84
C TRP A 184 -1.87 25.90 -10.39
N ASP A 185 -2.79 26.85 -10.32
CA ASP A 185 -2.53 28.27 -10.60
C ASP A 185 -2.56 29.05 -9.28
N GLU A 186 -1.38 29.50 -8.84
CA GLU A 186 -1.20 30.24 -7.58
C GLU A 186 -1.97 31.57 -7.58
N SER A 187 -2.12 32.22 -8.74
CA SER A 187 -2.82 33.50 -8.86
C SER A 187 -4.32 33.36 -8.70
N GLN A 188 -4.87 32.22 -9.13
CA GLN A 188 -6.29 31.90 -9.03
C GLN A 188 -6.63 31.10 -7.78
N GLN A 189 -5.62 30.59 -7.06
CA GLN A 189 -5.77 29.65 -5.95
C GLN A 189 -6.68 28.48 -6.34
N ALA A 190 -6.48 27.96 -7.56
CA ALA A 190 -7.32 26.93 -8.15
C ALA A 190 -6.55 26.08 -9.17
N PHE A 191 -7.03 24.86 -9.43
CA PHE A 191 -6.55 24.07 -10.57
C PHE A 191 -7.20 24.51 -11.86
N ALA A 192 -6.44 24.45 -12.96
CA ALA A 192 -6.98 24.63 -14.30
C ALA A 192 -8.10 23.60 -14.57
N GLY A 193 -9.34 24.08 -14.76
CA GLY A 193 -10.51 23.21 -14.93
C GLY A 193 -11.19 22.74 -13.63
N GLY A 194 -10.81 23.30 -12.48
CA GLY A 194 -11.45 23.08 -11.18
C GLY A 194 -10.98 21.85 -10.41
N THR A 195 -10.22 20.95 -11.04
CA THR A 195 -9.67 19.74 -10.41
C THR A 195 -8.23 19.51 -10.84
N ALA A 196 -7.43 18.88 -9.98
CA ALA A 196 -6.05 18.52 -10.30
C ALA A 196 -5.94 17.66 -11.57
N SER A 197 -5.03 18.02 -12.46
CA SER A 197 -4.67 17.20 -13.63
C SER A 197 -4.02 15.88 -13.21
N TYR A 198 -4.08 14.89 -14.10
CA TYR A 198 -3.41 13.62 -13.85
C TYR A 198 -1.88 13.81 -13.89
N TYR A 199 -1.24 13.48 -12.78
CA TYR A 199 0.21 13.46 -12.61
C TYR A 199 0.54 12.32 -11.65
N ASP A 200 1.21 11.28 -12.14
CA ASP A 200 1.53 10.07 -11.39
C ASP A 200 2.80 10.28 -10.56
N LEU A 201 2.71 10.06 -9.25
CA LEU A 201 3.84 10.28 -8.35
C LEU A 201 5.03 9.37 -8.67
N TYR A 202 4.78 8.13 -9.10
CA TYR A 202 5.85 7.15 -9.31
C TYR A 202 6.46 7.28 -10.70
N THR A 203 5.64 7.40 -11.73
CA THR A 203 6.11 7.47 -13.12
C THR A 203 6.43 8.89 -13.55
N ASP A 204 5.63 9.89 -13.19
CA ASP A 204 5.88 11.25 -13.63
C ASP A 204 6.90 11.95 -12.73
N LEU A 205 6.63 12.07 -11.42
CA LEU A 205 7.59 12.70 -10.50
C LEU A 205 8.84 11.82 -10.31
N GLY A 206 8.64 10.54 -9.98
CA GLY A 206 9.73 9.63 -9.64
C GLY A 206 10.81 9.48 -10.72
N GLN A 207 10.44 9.45 -12.00
CA GLN A 207 11.42 9.33 -13.11
C GLN A 207 12.17 10.63 -13.39
N ARG A 208 11.65 11.77 -12.90
CA ARG A 208 12.27 13.10 -12.97
C ARG A 208 13.09 13.44 -11.73
N LEU A 209 13.02 12.63 -10.67
CA LEU A 209 13.67 12.91 -9.41
C LEU A 209 15.09 12.32 -9.34
N GLY A 210 16.00 13.03 -8.67
CA GLY A 210 17.36 12.58 -8.38
C GLY A 210 18.43 13.37 -9.13
N THR A 211 19.69 13.02 -8.88
CA THR A 211 20.87 13.71 -9.45
C THR A 211 21.15 13.35 -10.91
N HIS A 212 20.64 12.20 -11.39
CA HIS A 212 20.82 11.69 -12.74
C HIS A 212 19.48 11.15 -13.27
N PRO A 213 18.43 12.00 -13.34
CA PRO A 213 17.07 11.56 -13.62
C PRO A 213 16.95 10.95 -15.03
N ILE A 214 15.93 10.12 -15.23
CA ILE A 214 15.65 9.52 -16.55
C ILE A 214 15.03 10.55 -17.48
N ILE A 215 14.21 11.43 -16.93
CA ILE A 215 13.53 12.51 -17.65
C ILE A 215 13.96 13.84 -17.03
N GLU A 216 14.49 14.74 -17.83
CA GLU A 216 14.83 16.09 -17.37
C GLU A 216 13.56 16.93 -17.20
N ASP A 217 13.50 17.64 -16.08
CA ASP A 217 12.46 18.59 -15.71
C ASP A 217 13.09 19.62 -14.76
N PRO A 218 13.38 20.85 -15.22
CA PRO A 218 14.15 21.82 -14.43
C PRO A 218 13.57 22.11 -13.05
N GLU A 219 12.25 22.01 -12.90
CA GLU A 219 11.57 22.30 -11.65
C GLU A 219 11.68 21.14 -10.66
N VAL A 220 11.47 19.91 -11.13
CA VAL A 220 11.64 18.70 -10.31
C VAL A 220 13.13 18.44 -10.02
N ASN A 221 14.01 18.66 -10.98
CA ASN A 221 15.45 18.44 -10.82
C ASN A 221 16.10 19.44 -9.85
N ALA A 222 15.45 20.58 -9.58
CA ALA A 222 15.88 21.52 -8.54
C ALA A 222 15.57 21.02 -7.11
N LEU A 223 14.82 19.92 -6.96
CA LEU A 223 14.53 19.30 -5.67
C LEU A 223 15.69 18.40 -5.24
N THR A 224 16.11 18.56 -3.98
CA THR A 224 17.02 17.59 -3.34
C THR A 224 16.26 16.32 -2.95
N ALA A 225 16.88 15.15 -3.18
CA ALA A 225 16.24 13.88 -2.90
C ALA A 225 17.19 12.86 -2.26
N ALA A 226 16.67 12.13 -1.27
CA ALA A 226 17.39 11.09 -0.55
C ALA A 226 16.52 9.85 -0.36
N VAL A 227 17.17 8.71 -0.09
CA VAL A 227 16.49 7.46 0.23
C VAL A 227 17.03 6.90 1.52
N VAL A 228 16.15 6.59 2.46
CA VAL A 228 16.51 6.04 3.76
C VAL A 228 15.98 4.60 3.89
N PRO A 229 16.84 3.64 4.29
CA PRO A 229 16.40 2.27 4.49
C PRO A 229 15.56 2.14 5.76
N LEU A 230 14.46 1.40 5.67
CA LEU A 230 13.72 0.95 6.84
C LEU A 230 14.48 -0.20 7.52
N PRO A 231 14.78 -0.09 8.81
CA PRO A 231 15.56 -1.07 9.54
C PRO A 231 14.77 -2.38 9.68
N GLN A 232 15.37 -3.47 9.19
CA GLN A 232 14.72 -4.80 9.16
C GLN A 232 13.34 -4.73 8.49
N GLY A 233 13.23 -3.92 7.43
CA GLY A 233 11.97 -3.66 6.76
C GLY A 233 11.32 -4.92 6.20
N GLU A 234 10.04 -5.10 6.50
CA GLU A 234 9.16 -6.11 5.88
C GLU A 234 8.17 -5.41 4.96
N PHE A 235 7.89 -6.00 3.80
CA PHE A 235 7.00 -5.44 2.79
C PHE A 235 6.00 -6.48 2.31
N TYR A 236 4.71 -6.19 2.48
CA TYR A 236 3.62 -7.09 2.12
C TYR A 236 2.63 -6.39 1.20
N HIS A 237 2.27 -7.04 0.10
CA HIS A 237 1.32 -6.50 -0.87
C HIS A 237 -0.08 -7.01 -0.60
N PHE A 238 -1.06 -6.14 -0.76
CA PHE A 238 -2.48 -6.45 -0.70
C PHE A 238 -3.20 -5.93 -1.96
N GLY A 239 -2.47 -5.89 -3.06
CA GLY A 239 -2.91 -5.31 -4.32
C GLY A 239 -3.88 -6.20 -5.11
N ARG A 240 -3.78 -7.52 -4.94
CA ARG A 240 -4.49 -8.59 -5.66
C ARG A 240 -4.98 -9.69 -4.72
N SER A 241 -5.93 -10.51 -5.17
CA SER A 241 -6.50 -11.61 -4.37
C SER A 241 -5.46 -12.65 -3.94
N ARG A 242 -4.51 -12.99 -4.82
CA ARG A 242 -3.36 -13.82 -4.42
C ARG A 242 -2.50 -13.19 -3.32
N GLU A 243 -2.16 -11.93 -3.49
CA GLU A 243 -1.26 -11.21 -2.57
C GLU A 243 -1.91 -11.07 -1.18
N LEU A 244 -3.23 -10.87 -1.11
CA LEU A 244 -4.00 -10.87 0.14
C LEU A 244 -3.75 -12.14 0.98
N VAL A 245 -3.88 -13.31 0.35
CA VAL A 245 -3.70 -14.60 1.04
C VAL A 245 -2.24 -14.88 1.34
N ASP A 246 -1.35 -14.68 0.36
CA ASP A 246 0.08 -14.97 0.50
C ASP A 246 0.73 -14.06 1.57
N SER A 247 0.41 -12.77 1.57
CA SER A 247 0.87 -11.81 2.59
C SER A 247 0.32 -12.13 3.98
N SER A 248 -0.97 -12.47 4.07
CA SER A 248 -1.57 -12.88 5.35
C SER A 248 -0.92 -14.14 5.89
N LEU A 249 -0.66 -15.14 5.04
CA LEU A 249 0.03 -16.37 5.44
C LEU A 249 1.45 -16.07 5.96
N ALA A 250 2.19 -15.20 5.27
CA ALA A 250 3.53 -14.80 5.68
C ALA A 250 3.50 -14.11 7.06
N LEU A 251 2.54 -13.21 7.29
CA LEU A 251 2.33 -12.53 8.57
C LEU A 251 1.98 -13.52 9.70
N GLN A 252 1.16 -14.53 9.42
CA GLN A 252 0.77 -15.56 10.39
C GLN A 252 1.91 -16.50 10.79
N ASN A 253 2.93 -16.65 9.93
CA ASN A 253 4.05 -17.57 10.13
C ASN A 253 5.35 -16.86 10.54
N ARG A 254 5.27 -15.62 11.04
CA ARG A 254 6.46 -14.87 11.50
C ARG A 254 7.15 -15.52 12.70
N THR A 255 6.39 -16.05 13.65
CA THR A 255 6.97 -16.77 14.80
C THR A 255 7.31 -18.19 14.38
N GLN A 256 8.60 -18.48 14.30
CA GLN A 256 9.13 -19.81 13.98
C GLN A 256 9.46 -20.64 15.23
N ASP A 257 9.44 -20.02 16.41
CA ASP A 257 9.71 -20.71 17.68
C ASP A 257 8.57 -21.69 18.00
N GLN A 258 8.82 -22.98 17.83
CA GLN A 258 7.83 -24.04 18.07
C GLN A 258 7.32 -24.08 19.52
N ARG A 259 8.07 -23.52 20.48
CA ARG A 259 7.64 -23.45 21.89
C ARG A 259 6.49 -22.46 22.09
N GLU A 260 6.40 -21.45 21.23
CA GLU A 260 5.33 -20.47 21.23
C GLU A 260 4.10 -20.97 20.46
N ILE A 261 4.23 -22.05 19.66
CA ILE A 261 3.20 -22.51 18.73
C ILE A 261 2.30 -23.59 19.35
N TYR A 262 1.10 -23.20 19.80
CA TYR A 262 0.05 -24.10 20.30
C TYR A 262 -1.12 -24.26 19.32
N HIS A 263 -1.25 -25.42 18.66
CA HIS A 263 -2.39 -25.70 17.77
C HIS A 263 -3.50 -26.49 18.49
N ARG A 264 -4.65 -25.86 18.77
CA ARG A 264 -5.87 -26.56 19.24
C ARG A 264 -6.72 -27.14 18.10
N TYR A 265 -6.67 -26.53 16.91
CA TYR A 265 -7.40 -26.95 15.72
C TYR A 265 -6.47 -26.89 14.51
N ILE A 266 -6.33 -28.01 13.80
CA ILE A 266 -5.48 -28.11 12.62
C ILE A 266 -6.37 -27.93 11.39
N LYS A 267 -6.33 -26.73 10.79
CA LYS A 267 -6.87 -26.55 9.43
C LYS A 267 -6.03 -27.42 8.47
N PRO A 268 -6.64 -28.02 7.44
CA PRO A 268 -5.90 -28.83 6.47
C PRO A 268 -4.88 -28.00 5.69
N SER A 269 -5.11 -26.68 5.57
CA SER A 269 -4.15 -25.74 5.03
C SER A 269 -4.10 -24.43 5.82
N PRO A 270 -2.90 -23.85 6.05
CA PRO A 270 -2.76 -22.59 6.78
C PRO A 270 -3.17 -21.35 5.97
N ASP A 271 -3.33 -21.48 4.66
CA ASP A 271 -3.72 -20.41 3.72
C ASP A 271 -5.25 -20.29 3.52
N ILE A 272 -6.02 -20.80 4.49
CA ILE A 272 -7.48 -20.65 4.57
C ILE A 272 -7.82 -19.64 5.67
N PHE A 273 -8.33 -18.49 5.24
CA PHE A 273 -8.75 -17.39 6.08
C PHE A 273 -10.29 -17.30 6.06
N VAL A 274 -10.88 -17.30 7.26
CA VAL A 274 -12.33 -17.17 7.47
C VAL A 274 -12.51 -16.08 8.51
N LEU A 275 -13.06 -14.94 8.10
CA LEU A 275 -13.16 -13.73 8.90
C LEU A 275 -14.62 -13.30 8.97
N ASN A 276 -15.16 -13.07 10.18
CA ASN A 276 -16.54 -12.62 10.38
C ASN A 276 -17.57 -13.39 9.54
N SER A 277 -17.38 -14.70 9.40
CA SER A 277 -18.13 -15.53 8.46
C SER A 277 -18.62 -16.79 9.14
N HIS A 278 -19.79 -17.26 8.71
CA HIS A 278 -20.30 -18.57 9.07
C HIS A 278 -20.04 -19.54 7.92
N THR A 279 -19.44 -20.68 8.22
CA THR A 279 -19.15 -21.71 7.22
C THR A 279 -19.49 -23.07 7.80
N ALA A 280 -20.35 -23.79 7.08
CA ALA A 280 -20.70 -25.18 7.37
C ALA A 280 -19.90 -26.15 6.49
N LEU A 281 -18.84 -25.69 5.83
CA LEU A 281 -17.99 -26.54 5.00
C LEU A 281 -17.12 -27.47 5.85
N THR A 282 -16.96 -28.71 5.38
CA THR A 282 -15.90 -29.60 5.86
C THR A 282 -14.64 -29.35 5.04
N TRP A 283 -13.59 -28.82 5.68
CA TRP A 283 -12.33 -28.51 5.00
C TRP A 283 -11.55 -29.77 4.63
N GLN A 284 -11.06 -29.83 3.39
CA GLN A 284 -10.27 -30.94 2.84
C GLN A 284 -8.86 -30.49 2.46
N PRO A 285 -7.87 -31.40 2.31
CA PRO A 285 -6.48 -31.07 1.96
C PRO A 285 -6.30 -30.31 0.64
N GLU A 286 -7.25 -30.44 -0.29
CA GLU A 286 -7.24 -29.77 -1.60
C GLU A 286 -7.68 -28.30 -1.49
N HIS A 287 -8.37 -27.91 -0.41
CA HIS A 287 -8.73 -26.52 -0.16
C HIS A 287 -7.47 -25.73 0.18
N ARG A 288 -7.09 -24.83 -0.74
CA ARG A 288 -5.89 -24.00 -0.68
C ARG A 288 -6.21 -22.61 -1.16
N GLN A 289 -5.50 -21.63 -0.60
CA GLN A 289 -5.57 -20.23 -1.00
C GLN A 289 -7.00 -19.67 -0.98
N ILE A 290 -7.66 -19.72 0.18
CA ILE A 290 -9.07 -19.34 0.32
C ILE A 290 -9.19 -18.20 1.33
N TRP A 291 -9.87 -17.13 0.93
CA TRP A 291 -10.31 -16.04 1.79
C TRP A 291 -11.83 -15.97 1.77
N ILE A 292 -12.44 -16.08 2.95
CA ILE A 292 -13.89 -15.91 3.15
C ILE A 292 -14.09 -14.83 4.20
N GLU A 293 -14.84 -13.81 3.83
CA GLU A 293 -15.08 -12.64 4.69
C GLU A 293 -16.55 -12.23 4.66
N ASN A 294 -17.10 -11.87 5.82
CA ASN A 294 -18.47 -11.35 5.96
C ASN A 294 -19.49 -12.17 5.15
N SER A 295 -19.37 -13.50 5.21
CA SER A 295 -20.05 -14.41 4.31
C SER A 295 -20.69 -15.58 5.05
N HIS A 296 -21.83 -16.04 4.54
CA HIS A 296 -22.46 -17.30 4.92
C HIS A 296 -22.24 -18.36 3.83
N ILE A 297 -21.50 -19.41 4.14
CA ILE A 297 -21.25 -20.54 3.22
C ILE A 297 -21.94 -21.79 3.75
N SER A 298 -22.97 -22.25 3.03
CA SER A 298 -23.72 -23.47 3.36
C SER A 298 -22.85 -24.73 3.22
N ALA A 299 -23.31 -25.83 3.83
CA ALA A 299 -22.68 -27.15 3.66
C ALA A 299 -22.88 -27.74 2.25
N ASN A 300 -23.85 -27.22 1.50
CA ASN A 300 -24.19 -27.67 0.15
C ASN A 300 -23.30 -27.04 -0.94
N CYS A 301 -22.52 -26.02 -0.58
CA CYS A 301 -21.55 -25.40 -1.48
C CYS A 301 -20.32 -26.29 -1.71
N ARG A 302 -19.83 -26.30 -2.95
CA ARG A 302 -18.59 -26.95 -3.35
C ARG A 302 -17.57 -25.88 -3.78
N LEU A 303 -16.56 -25.70 -2.95
CA LEU A 303 -15.41 -24.83 -3.25
C LEU A 303 -14.21 -25.67 -3.71
N ARG A 304 -13.37 -25.09 -4.57
CA ARG A 304 -12.06 -25.65 -4.96
C ARG A 304 -10.96 -24.77 -4.32
N GLN A 305 -9.80 -24.64 -4.95
CA GLN A 305 -8.75 -23.71 -4.50
C GLN A 305 -8.86 -22.32 -5.14
N ARG A 306 -8.19 -21.32 -4.53
CA ARG A 306 -8.03 -19.95 -5.04
C ARG A 306 -9.33 -19.19 -5.11
N HIS A 307 -9.83 -18.78 -3.94
CA HIS A 307 -11.09 -18.04 -3.82
C HIS A 307 -10.91 -16.84 -2.90
N VAL A 308 -11.52 -15.72 -3.26
CA VAL A 308 -11.86 -14.63 -2.36
C VAL A 308 -13.37 -14.46 -2.43
N LEU A 309 -14.06 -14.79 -1.33
CA LEU A 309 -15.52 -14.75 -1.21
C LEU A 309 -15.88 -13.72 -0.14
N THR A 310 -16.56 -12.64 -0.54
CA THR A 310 -16.91 -11.52 0.34
C THR A 310 -18.39 -11.19 0.26
N GLY A 311 -19.02 -10.95 1.41
CA GLY A 311 -20.39 -10.41 1.48
C GLY A 311 -21.51 -11.38 1.12
N LEU A 312 -21.27 -12.71 1.09
CA LEU A 312 -22.35 -13.65 0.77
C LEU A 312 -23.40 -13.61 1.89
N PRO A 313 -24.67 -13.23 1.61
CA PRO A 313 -25.69 -13.09 2.64
C PRO A 313 -26.08 -14.44 3.23
N ASP A 314 -26.84 -14.45 4.33
CA ASP A 314 -27.39 -15.69 4.87
C ASP A 314 -28.18 -16.45 3.80
N ASN A 315 -27.77 -17.69 3.54
CA ASN A 315 -28.28 -18.51 2.46
C ASN A 315 -28.11 -20.01 2.73
N ASP A 316 -28.87 -20.82 2.01
CA ASP A 316 -28.68 -22.28 1.91
C ASP A 316 -28.43 -22.71 0.45
N TRP A 317 -27.62 -21.93 -0.27
CA TRP A 317 -27.35 -22.19 -1.69
C TRP A 317 -26.47 -23.42 -1.89
N ALA A 318 -26.58 -24.06 -3.06
CA ALA A 318 -25.70 -25.14 -3.49
C ALA A 318 -24.81 -24.64 -4.65
N LEU A 319 -23.83 -23.78 -4.33
CA LEU A 319 -22.92 -23.22 -5.33
C LEU A 319 -21.79 -24.21 -5.66
N ASP A 320 -21.57 -24.51 -6.94
CA ASP A 320 -20.33 -25.16 -7.41
C ASP A 320 -19.37 -24.10 -7.95
N VAL A 321 -18.40 -23.66 -7.14
CA VAL A 321 -17.48 -22.57 -7.49
C VAL A 321 -16.20 -23.15 -8.11
N PRO A 322 -15.89 -22.85 -9.39
CA PRO A 322 -14.67 -23.31 -10.04
C PRO A 322 -13.41 -22.69 -9.44
N ALA A 323 -12.28 -23.41 -9.52
CA ALA A 323 -11.02 -22.93 -8.97
C ALA A 323 -10.60 -21.60 -9.59
N GLY A 324 -10.20 -20.63 -8.78
CA GLY A 324 -9.81 -19.29 -9.25
C GLY A 324 -10.97 -18.32 -9.45
N THR A 325 -12.22 -18.72 -9.16
CA THR A 325 -13.38 -17.82 -9.21
C THR A 325 -13.60 -17.17 -7.85
N CYS A 326 -13.56 -15.84 -7.82
CA CYS A 326 -13.88 -15.04 -6.65
C CYS A 326 -15.28 -14.44 -6.79
N LEU A 327 -15.94 -14.21 -5.66
CA LEU A 327 -17.27 -13.63 -5.59
C LEU A 327 -17.27 -12.51 -4.55
N ASP A 328 -17.80 -11.37 -4.93
CA ASP A 328 -18.10 -10.30 -4.00
C ASP A 328 -19.56 -9.89 -4.16
N LEU A 329 -20.28 -9.85 -3.05
CA LEU A 329 -21.69 -9.47 -3.01
C LEU A 329 -21.84 -8.18 -2.20
N VAL A 330 -22.30 -7.12 -2.88
CA VAL A 330 -22.52 -5.81 -2.25
C VAL A 330 -24.02 -5.62 -2.04
N PRO A 331 -24.50 -5.39 -0.81
CA PRO A 331 -25.89 -5.05 -0.58
C PRO A 331 -26.21 -3.70 -1.22
N MET A 332 -27.27 -3.65 -2.02
CA MET A 332 -27.79 -2.43 -2.62
C MET A 332 -28.98 -1.89 -1.81
N GLU A 333 -29.80 -2.80 -1.27
CA GLU A 333 -30.94 -2.55 -0.39
C GLU A 333 -31.07 -3.75 0.57
N GLU A 334 -32.08 -3.76 1.44
CA GLU A 334 -32.29 -4.83 2.44
C GLU A 334 -32.30 -6.24 1.82
N ASP A 335 -32.98 -6.42 0.67
CA ASP A 335 -33.15 -7.73 0.02
C ASP A 335 -32.53 -7.80 -1.40
N ARG A 336 -31.59 -6.89 -1.73
CA ARG A 336 -30.98 -6.84 -3.07
C ARG A 336 -29.46 -6.78 -2.99
N TRP A 337 -28.81 -7.64 -3.77
CA TRP A 337 -27.35 -7.70 -3.86
C TRP A 337 -26.88 -7.50 -5.30
N CYS A 338 -25.79 -6.75 -5.45
CA CYS A 338 -24.98 -6.75 -6.65
C CYS A 338 -23.94 -7.87 -6.54
N ILE A 339 -23.93 -8.80 -7.50
CA ILE A 339 -22.96 -9.89 -7.54
C ILE A 339 -21.84 -9.51 -8.50
N ARG A 340 -20.59 -9.52 -8.00
CA ARG A 340 -19.38 -9.17 -8.74
C ARG A 340 -18.46 -10.40 -8.82
N PRO A 341 -18.59 -11.27 -9.84
CA PRO A 341 -17.65 -12.36 -10.05
C PRO A 341 -16.34 -11.84 -10.67
N TYR A 342 -15.19 -12.35 -10.22
CA TYR A 342 -13.88 -11.98 -10.76
C TYR A 342 -12.85 -13.12 -10.62
N GLY A 343 -11.69 -12.97 -11.26
CA GLY A 343 -10.59 -13.93 -11.20
C GLY A 343 -9.66 -13.71 -10.00
N TYR A 344 -9.12 -14.79 -9.45
CA TYR A 344 -8.19 -14.80 -8.32
C TYR A 344 -6.85 -14.08 -8.58
#